data_AF-A0A1G9V4H1-F1
#
_entry.id   AF-A0A1G9V4H1-F1
#
_cell.length_a   1.000
_cell.length_b   1.000
_cell.length_c   1.000
_cell.angle_alpha   90.00
_cell.angle_beta   90.00
_cell.angle_gamma   90.00
#
_symmetry.space_group_name_H-M   'P 1'
#
loop_
_entity.id
_entity.type
_entity.pdbx_description
1 polymer ?
#
loop_
_entity_poly.entity_id
_entity_poly.type
_entity_poly.pdbx_seq_one_letter_code
_entity_poly.pdbx_strand_id
1 'polypeptide(L)'
;MVVRILKNHRGSTLILVIVVFALLIIFATAALALASNSQINSVTDYQSQQAYFTARSSVLAAVDYFKNHPELNIEDYVGTPGSSEVVDGMGKYQVTVKKVDDKHFEISSLADFGGKNRTVRAIVERKSAGFPFGQNLVTATKFNAKASSLSGGAEIHGNVMINDTIALPEGVQIFGDLYIDGPVSISGGPIVKSENGKGGNIYSTGDITLNRVSVTVDGNLYCTGSLYGDGGKIDAKGSESLLMIGKNIGGVGFTIATPKNIVALGNADFRNSTIRTKSNCIYLGGTKKVYQNDNSYNYVSILTTADPSAKSFKMPDMTYADSIEQLKNLVDYAVYKSYVDSWRGNMINIDGGWKNTYTLSQSGTITNVSNFNQTLIVDTSSGNINLYVNNASLNNHVFSQFHTKVIGPNQLIIHLAEDVTNFDYSSFTSLGITGSQTEITSTTVPQVCIVAPYPKNNITLSGSAKTAAYIIMPYGNLSIGGGSIFVGNAIVGSSQLVAGAKLYYKPPKYPEIPGISKIEVSGGGSGGASGGIDLKGVYTNK
;
A
#
# COMPACT_ATOMS: atom_id res chain seq x y z
N MET A 1 -101.10 -6.50 -3.06
CA MET A 1 -100.92 -6.09 -1.64
C MET A 1 -100.04 -4.84 -1.50
N VAL A 2 -98.93 -4.73 -2.24
CA VAL A 2 -97.99 -3.58 -2.23
C VAL A 2 -98.65 -2.23 -2.58
N VAL A 3 -99.59 -2.20 -3.52
CA VAL A 3 -100.25 -0.96 -3.99
C VAL A 3 -101.19 -0.34 -2.93
N ARG A 4 -101.68 -1.12 -1.96
CA ARG A 4 -102.60 -0.62 -0.91
C ARG A 4 -101.87 0.04 0.27
N ILE A 5 -100.60 -0.28 0.47
CA ILE A 5 -99.74 0.32 1.52
C ILE A 5 -99.21 1.70 1.08
N LEU A 6 -99.12 1.94 -0.22
CA LEU A 6 -98.59 3.19 -0.81
C LEU A 6 -99.52 4.41 -0.74
N LYS A 7 -100.82 4.23 -0.44
CA LYS A 7 -101.79 5.34 -0.38
C LYS A 7 -101.89 6.03 0.99
N ASN A 8 -101.22 5.51 2.01
CA ASN A 8 -101.17 6.16 3.32
C ASN A 8 -99.90 7.04 3.36
N HIS A 9 -100.02 8.34 3.61
CA HIS A 9 -98.88 9.28 3.54
C HIS A 9 -97.64 8.86 4.37
N ARG A 10 -97.83 7.99 5.38
CA ARG A 10 -96.75 7.37 6.19
C ARG A 10 -95.92 6.29 5.47
N GLY A 11 -96.46 5.66 4.42
CA GLY A 11 -95.75 4.60 3.66
C GLY A 11 -94.74 5.13 2.65
N SER A 12 -95.00 6.31 2.07
CA SER A 12 -94.08 6.95 1.11
C SER A 12 -92.75 7.37 1.74
N THR A 13 -92.79 7.79 3.01
CA THR A 13 -91.61 8.21 3.78
C THR A 13 -90.61 7.06 3.97
N LEU A 14 -91.10 5.85 4.24
CA LEU A 14 -90.23 4.67 4.42
C LEU A 14 -89.46 4.33 3.14
N ILE A 15 -90.15 4.33 1.99
CA ILE A 15 -89.53 4.05 0.69
C ILE A 15 -88.51 5.12 0.33
N LEU A 16 -88.83 6.40 0.58
CA LEU A 16 -87.89 7.50 0.37
C LEU A 16 -86.62 7.32 1.22
N VAL A 17 -86.76 7.00 2.51
CA VAL A 17 -85.62 6.76 3.41
C VAL A 17 -84.76 5.61 2.91
N ILE A 18 -85.36 4.51 2.46
CA ILE A 18 -84.62 3.36 1.90
C ILE A 18 -83.84 3.77 0.64
N VAL A 19 -84.46 4.52 -0.27
CA VAL A 19 -83.78 5.01 -1.49
C VAL A 19 -82.63 5.95 -1.14
N VAL A 20 -82.83 6.88 -0.20
CA VAL A 20 -81.77 7.79 0.26
C VAL A 20 -80.63 7.01 0.93
N PHE A 21 -80.93 6.03 1.79
CA PHE A 21 -79.92 5.17 2.40
C PHE A 21 -79.14 4.34 1.36
N ALA A 22 -79.82 3.79 0.36
CA ALA A 22 -79.18 3.05 -0.71
C ALA A 22 -78.20 3.95 -1.51
N LEU A 23 -78.62 5.17 -1.84
CA LEU A 23 -77.74 6.15 -2.48
C LEU A 23 -76.55 6.52 -1.59
N LEU A 24 -76.77 6.74 -0.29
CA LEU A 24 -75.68 7.03 0.66
C LEU A 24 -74.66 5.89 0.75
N ILE A 25 -75.09 4.63 0.72
CA ILE A 25 -74.19 3.47 0.72
C ILE A 25 -73.36 3.43 -0.57
N ILE A 26 -73.98 3.69 -1.73
CA ILE A 26 -73.26 3.75 -3.01
C ILE A 26 -72.23 4.88 -3.00
N PHE A 27 -72.59 6.07 -2.51
CA PHE A 27 -71.64 7.18 -2.39
C PHE A 27 -70.52 6.90 -1.37
N ALA A 28 -70.83 6.29 -0.23
CA ALA A 28 -69.84 5.95 0.79
C ALA A 28 -68.84 4.90 0.28
N THR A 29 -69.33 3.88 -0.45
CA THR A 29 -68.46 2.85 -1.06
C THR A 29 -67.60 3.43 -2.18
N ALA A 30 -68.14 4.31 -3.04
CA ALA A 30 -67.36 5.00 -4.06
C ALA A 30 -66.29 5.92 -3.44
N ALA A 31 -66.63 6.68 -2.39
CA ALA A 31 -65.69 7.55 -1.69
C ALA A 31 -64.56 6.74 -1.02
N LEU A 32 -64.88 5.62 -0.37
CA LEU A 32 -63.89 4.74 0.25
C LEU A 32 -62.96 4.09 -0.79
N ALA A 33 -63.50 3.68 -1.94
CA ALA A 33 -62.70 3.14 -3.04
C ALA A 33 -61.74 4.21 -3.62
N LEU A 34 -62.20 5.44 -3.82
CA LEU A 34 -61.35 6.55 -4.27
C LEU A 34 -60.26 6.88 -3.23
N ALA A 35 -60.60 6.91 -1.94
CA ALA A 35 -59.64 7.15 -0.87
C ALA A 35 -58.58 6.03 -0.78
N SER A 36 -59.00 4.76 -0.88
CA SER A 36 -58.10 3.60 -0.88
C SER A 36 -57.15 3.62 -2.07
N ASN A 37 -57.67 3.89 -3.28
CA ASN A 37 -56.84 4.04 -4.48
C ASN A 37 -55.85 5.21 -4.35
N SER A 38 -56.29 6.35 -3.83
CA SER A 38 -55.42 7.50 -3.56
C SER A 38 -54.29 7.16 -2.60
N GLN A 39 -54.58 6.39 -1.54
CA GLN A 39 -53.58 5.95 -0.57
C GLN A 39 -52.57 4.97 -1.20
N ILE A 40 -53.03 3.98 -1.97
CA ILE A 40 -52.16 3.02 -2.66
C ILE A 40 -51.25 3.72 -3.66
N ASN A 41 -51.79 4.69 -4.41
CA ASN A 41 -51.01 5.50 -5.35
C ASN A 41 -49.97 6.34 -4.61
N SER A 42 -50.36 7.00 -3.51
CA SER A 42 -49.44 7.81 -2.70
C SER A 42 -48.28 6.98 -2.12
N VAL A 43 -48.56 5.77 -1.63
CA VAL A 43 -47.53 4.84 -1.11
C VAL A 43 -46.63 4.36 -2.25
N THR A 44 -47.21 4.02 -3.40
CA THR A 44 -46.46 3.58 -4.60
C THR A 44 -45.53 4.67 -5.13
N ASP A 45 -46.01 5.92 -5.15
CA ASP A 45 -45.25 7.08 -5.59
C ASP A 45 -44.12 7.38 -4.61
N TYR A 46 -44.40 7.36 -3.30
CA TYR A 46 -43.39 7.51 -2.27
C TYR A 46 -42.29 6.45 -2.37
N GLN A 47 -42.66 5.17 -2.51
CA GLN A 47 -41.70 4.08 -2.66
C GLN A 47 -40.86 4.23 -3.94
N SER A 48 -41.49 4.63 -5.04
CA SER A 48 -40.81 4.88 -6.31
C SER A 48 -39.82 6.05 -6.23
N GLN A 49 -40.17 7.12 -5.52
CA GLN A 49 -39.28 8.25 -5.27
C GLN A 49 -38.11 7.83 -4.38
N GLN A 50 -38.36 7.04 -3.33
CA GLN A 50 -37.28 6.56 -2.47
C GLN A 50 -36.29 5.66 -3.22
N ALA A 51 -36.78 4.69 -4.00
CA ALA A 51 -35.91 3.87 -4.84
C ALA A 51 -35.05 4.73 -5.79
N TYR A 52 -35.62 5.80 -6.36
CA TYR A 52 -34.86 6.73 -7.20
C TYR A 52 -33.78 7.50 -6.41
N PHE A 53 -34.10 8.02 -5.22
CA PHE A 53 -33.13 8.75 -4.40
C PHE A 53 -32.00 7.85 -3.91
N THR A 54 -32.29 6.59 -3.57
CA THR A 54 -31.28 5.59 -3.23
C THR A 54 -30.36 5.34 -4.42
N ALA A 55 -30.91 5.03 -5.61
CA ALA A 55 -30.12 4.79 -6.81
C ALA A 55 -29.27 6.01 -7.22
N ARG A 56 -29.78 7.22 -7.05
CA ARG A 56 -29.04 8.45 -7.31
C ARG A 56 -27.90 8.64 -6.33
N SER A 57 -28.14 8.43 -5.03
CA SER A 57 -27.14 8.62 -3.98
C SER A 57 -26.00 7.62 -4.09
N SER A 58 -26.29 6.36 -4.43
CA SER A 58 -25.26 5.33 -4.65
C SER A 58 -24.40 5.63 -5.88
N VAL A 59 -24.99 6.08 -6.99
CA VAL A 59 -24.22 6.53 -8.17
C VAL A 59 -23.33 7.71 -7.83
N LEU A 60 -23.86 8.73 -7.13
CA LEU A 60 -23.07 9.90 -6.74
C LEU A 60 -21.93 9.54 -5.79
N ALA A 61 -22.16 8.64 -4.82
CA ALA A 61 -21.12 8.17 -3.92
C ALA A 61 -20.02 7.40 -4.68
N ALA A 62 -20.39 6.56 -5.65
CA ALA A 62 -19.42 5.86 -6.50
C ALA A 62 -18.61 6.82 -7.38
N VAL A 63 -19.28 7.81 -7.99
CA VAL A 63 -18.60 8.86 -8.77
C VAL A 63 -17.62 9.65 -7.89
N ASP A 64 -18.05 10.08 -6.70
CA ASP A 64 -17.22 10.83 -5.77
C ASP A 64 -16.04 9.99 -5.25
N TYR A 65 -16.26 8.70 -5.00
CA TYR A 65 -15.21 7.76 -4.64
C TYR A 65 -14.10 7.71 -5.70
N PHE A 66 -14.43 7.50 -6.98
CA PHE A 66 -13.43 7.49 -8.05
C PHE A 66 -12.78 8.86 -8.28
N LYS A 67 -13.52 9.94 -8.07
CA LYS A 67 -12.98 11.30 -8.20
C LYS A 67 -11.93 11.61 -7.13
N ASN A 68 -12.15 11.14 -5.90
CA ASN A 68 -11.26 11.40 -4.76
C ASN A 68 -10.12 10.36 -4.63
N HIS A 69 -10.12 9.32 -5.46
CA HIS A 69 -9.09 8.27 -5.50
C HIS A 69 -8.59 8.05 -6.94
N PRO A 70 -7.92 9.05 -7.56
CA PRO A 70 -7.45 8.98 -8.94
C PRO A 70 -6.41 7.87 -9.20
N GLU A 71 -5.79 7.34 -8.13
CA GLU A 71 -4.89 6.19 -8.17
C GLU A 71 -5.61 4.86 -8.47
N LEU A 72 -6.94 4.79 -8.31
CA LEU A 72 -7.70 3.59 -8.62
C LEU A 72 -8.01 3.53 -10.12
N ASN A 73 -7.68 2.41 -10.77
CA ASN A 73 -8.08 2.18 -12.14
C ASN A 73 -9.55 1.73 -12.19
N ILE A 74 -10.45 2.60 -12.66
CA ILE A 74 -11.88 2.30 -12.80
C ILE A 74 -12.15 1.05 -13.68
N GLU A 75 -11.22 0.68 -14.56
CA GLU A 75 -11.29 -0.55 -15.36
C GLU A 75 -11.32 -1.82 -14.50
N ASP A 76 -10.65 -1.82 -13.34
CA ASP A 76 -10.60 -2.97 -12.43
C ASP A 76 -11.97 -3.30 -11.82
N TYR A 77 -12.89 -2.32 -11.86
CA TYR A 77 -14.25 -2.45 -11.33
C TYR A 77 -15.28 -2.78 -12.42
N VAL A 78 -14.86 -2.86 -13.69
CA VAL A 78 -15.77 -3.19 -14.80
C VAL A 78 -16.27 -4.62 -14.66
N GLY A 79 -17.60 -4.78 -14.63
CA GLY A 79 -18.23 -6.10 -14.51
C GLY A 79 -18.30 -6.66 -13.08
N THR A 80 -17.74 -5.98 -12.08
CA THR A 80 -17.82 -6.38 -10.68
C THR A 80 -18.92 -5.59 -9.97
N PRO A 81 -20.12 -6.16 -9.75
CA PRO A 81 -21.18 -5.44 -9.07
C PRO A 81 -20.83 -5.23 -7.59
N GLY A 82 -20.91 -3.97 -7.14
CA GLY A 82 -20.93 -3.64 -5.72
C GLY A 82 -22.36 -3.70 -5.21
N SER A 83 -22.64 -4.52 -4.20
CA SER A 83 -23.97 -4.61 -3.59
C SER A 83 -23.91 -4.17 -2.13
N SER A 84 -24.96 -3.47 -1.68
CA SER A 84 -25.19 -3.24 -0.25
C SER A 84 -26.29 -4.16 0.25
N GLU A 85 -26.14 -4.59 1.51
CA GLU A 85 -27.29 -5.07 2.29
C GLU A 85 -28.26 -3.91 2.56
N VAL A 86 -29.44 -4.22 3.12
CA VAL A 86 -30.50 -3.24 3.40
C VAL A 86 -29.90 -2.10 4.25
N VAL A 87 -29.84 -0.91 3.67
CA VAL A 87 -29.47 0.30 4.41
C VAL A 87 -30.75 0.84 5.05
N ASP A 88 -30.71 1.08 6.35
CA ASP A 88 -31.87 1.56 7.10
C ASP A 88 -32.42 2.86 6.46
N GLY A 89 -33.71 2.84 6.13
CA GLY A 89 -34.39 3.93 5.44
C GLY A 89 -34.12 4.10 3.93
N MET A 90 -33.19 3.37 3.31
CA MET A 90 -32.82 3.53 1.89
C MET A 90 -33.07 2.29 1.02
N GLY A 91 -33.30 1.12 1.60
CA GLY A 91 -33.55 -0.11 0.83
C GLY A 91 -32.26 -0.78 0.35
N LYS A 92 -32.36 -1.60 -0.70
CA LYS A 92 -31.22 -2.31 -1.30
C LYS A 92 -30.76 -1.60 -2.57
N TYR A 93 -29.47 -1.66 -2.87
CA TYR A 93 -28.97 -1.19 -4.15
C TYR A 93 -27.76 -2.00 -4.63
N GLN A 94 -27.58 -2.01 -5.94
CA GLN A 94 -26.46 -2.60 -6.64
C GLN A 94 -25.86 -1.53 -7.55
N VAL A 95 -24.54 -1.33 -7.50
CA VAL A 95 -23.78 -0.44 -8.38
C VAL A 95 -22.97 -1.29 -9.35
N THR A 96 -22.98 -0.94 -10.63
CA THR A 96 -22.21 -1.61 -11.68
C THR A 96 -21.45 -0.58 -12.49
N VAL A 97 -20.19 -0.89 -12.81
CA VAL A 97 -19.36 -0.10 -13.70
C VAL A 97 -19.24 -0.82 -15.04
N LYS A 98 -19.43 -0.08 -16.14
CA LYS A 98 -19.31 -0.59 -17.51
C LYS A 98 -18.42 0.36 -18.33
N LYS A 99 -17.46 -0.21 -19.07
CA LYS A 99 -16.69 0.55 -20.06
C LYS A 99 -17.58 0.90 -21.25
N VAL A 100 -17.68 2.19 -21.59
CA VAL A 100 -18.41 2.69 -22.77
C VAL A 100 -17.45 2.78 -23.96
N ASP A 101 -16.30 3.41 -23.73
CA ASP A 101 -15.14 3.46 -24.64
C ASP A 101 -13.84 3.61 -23.82
N ASP A 102 -12.71 3.96 -24.45
CA ASP A 102 -11.41 4.09 -23.76
C ASP A 102 -11.31 5.24 -22.75
N LYS A 103 -12.23 6.22 -22.82
CA LYS A 103 -12.23 7.40 -21.94
C LYS A 103 -13.49 7.48 -21.09
N HIS A 104 -14.58 6.83 -21.48
CA HIS A 104 -15.87 6.96 -20.81
C HIS A 104 -16.28 5.66 -20.11
N PHE A 105 -16.74 5.80 -18.88
CA PHE A 105 -17.28 4.72 -18.05
C PHE A 105 -18.69 5.06 -17.61
N GLU A 106 -19.61 4.10 -17.73
CA GLU A 106 -20.97 4.19 -17.20
C GLU A 106 -20.98 3.58 -15.79
N ILE A 107 -21.33 4.39 -14.80
CA ILE A 107 -21.63 3.96 -13.44
C ILE A 107 -23.15 3.95 -13.30
N SER A 108 -23.74 2.77 -13.10
CA SER A 108 -25.19 2.64 -12.92
C SER A 108 -25.52 2.02 -11.59
N SER A 109 -26.65 2.43 -10.99
CA SER A 109 -27.19 1.77 -9.81
C SER A 109 -28.65 1.37 -9.98
N LEU A 110 -28.96 0.13 -9.63
CA LEU A 110 -30.31 -0.41 -9.48
C LEU A 110 -30.65 -0.44 -7.98
N ALA A 111 -31.68 0.29 -7.56
CA ALA A 111 -32.16 0.27 -6.18
C ALA A 111 -33.59 -0.28 -6.08
N ASP A 112 -33.85 -0.99 -4.98
CA ASP A 112 -35.15 -1.56 -4.59
C ASP A 112 -35.57 -1.00 -3.23
N PHE A 113 -36.72 -0.33 -3.21
CA PHE A 113 -37.38 0.14 -1.99
C PHE A 113 -38.85 -0.26 -2.00
N GLY A 114 -39.24 -1.16 -1.09
CA GLY A 114 -40.62 -1.64 -0.99
C GLY A 114 -41.10 -2.42 -2.22
N GLY A 115 -40.21 -3.09 -2.96
CA GLY A 115 -40.53 -3.81 -4.19
C GLY A 115 -40.62 -2.94 -5.43
N LYS A 116 -40.25 -1.65 -5.32
CA LYS A 116 -40.14 -0.73 -6.46
C LYS A 116 -38.69 -0.57 -6.86
N ASN A 117 -38.41 -0.92 -8.11
CA ASN A 117 -37.07 -0.84 -8.68
C ASN A 117 -36.89 0.46 -9.49
N ARG A 118 -35.75 1.11 -9.32
CA ARG A 118 -35.32 2.28 -10.11
C ARG A 118 -33.85 2.16 -10.47
N THR A 119 -33.50 2.58 -11.69
CA THR A 119 -32.13 2.60 -12.18
C THR A 119 -31.70 4.02 -12.51
N VAL A 120 -30.52 4.42 -12.02
CA VAL A 120 -29.87 5.70 -12.33
C VAL A 120 -28.50 5.41 -12.95
N ARG A 121 -28.05 6.27 -13.88
CA ARG A 121 -26.78 6.12 -14.61
C ARG A 121 -26.03 7.45 -14.66
N ALA A 122 -24.71 7.40 -14.55
CA ALA A 122 -23.81 8.52 -14.78
C ALA A 122 -22.70 8.07 -15.74
N ILE A 123 -22.31 8.95 -16.66
CA ILE A 123 -21.15 8.77 -17.52
C ILE A 123 -20.02 9.60 -16.94
N VAL A 124 -18.91 8.97 -16.60
CA VAL A 124 -17.69 9.64 -16.13
C VAL A 124 -16.62 9.57 -17.22
N GLU A 125 -15.96 10.69 -17.47
CA GLU A 125 -14.80 10.75 -18.36
C GLU A 125 -13.53 10.62 -17.52
N ARG A 126 -12.71 9.61 -17.84
CA ARG A 126 -11.35 9.51 -17.33
C ARG A 126 -10.51 10.57 -18.03
N LYS A 127 -10.32 11.70 -17.34
CA LYS A 127 -9.27 12.63 -17.72
C LYS A 127 -7.94 11.93 -17.44
N SER A 128 -7.28 11.44 -18.49
CA SER A 128 -5.91 10.93 -18.38
C SER A 128 -5.14 11.95 -17.58
N ALA A 129 -4.53 11.54 -16.46
CA ALA A 129 -3.65 12.41 -15.70
C ALA A 129 -2.57 12.82 -16.69
N GLY A 130 -2.71 14.03 -17.27
CA GLY A 130 -1.66 14.60 -18.07
C GLY A 130 -0.44 14.51 -17.18
N PHE A 131 0.61 13.83 -17.67
CA PHE A 131 1.86 13.76 -16.92
C PHE A 131 2.17 15.15 -16.39
N PRO A 132 2.51 15.32 -15.09
CA PRO A 132 2.60 16.62 -14.43
C PRO A 132 3.86 17.37 -14.88
N PHE A 133 3.99 17.61 -16.17
CA PHE A 133 4.99 18.51 -16.73
C PHE A 133 4.34 19.88 -16.86
N GLY A 134 4.61 20.71 -15.85
CA GLY A 134 4.52 22.16 -16.03
C GLY A 134 5.37 22.57 -17.24
N GLN A 135 4.78 23.43 -18.06
CA GLN A 135 5.34 24.17 -19.19
C GLN A 135 6.86 24.02 -19.38
N ASN A 136 7.24 23.29 -20.44
CA ASN A 136 8.57 23.12 -21.11
C ASN A 136 8.85 21.64 -21.42
N LEU A 137 7.82 20.89 -21.81
CA LEU A 137 7.97 19.52 -22.27
C LEU A 137 8.22 19.54 -23.78
N VAL A 138 9.45 19.24 -24.20
CA VAL A 138 9.71 18.87 -25.60
C VAL A 138 9.21 17.44 -25.79
N THR A 139 7.92 17.28 -26.09
CA THR A 139 7.36 15.98 -26.51
C THR A 139 7.76 15.73 -27.96
N ALA A 140 8.84 14.97 -28.14
CA ALA A 140 9.22 14.43 -29.43
C ALA A 140 8.32 13.22 -29.79
N THR A 141 6.99 13.34 -29.72
CA THR A 141 6.07 12.21 -30.01
C THR A 141 6.02 11.80 -31.48
N LYS A 142 6.81 12.45 -32.35
CA LYS A 142 6.95 12.04 -33.75
C LYS A 142 8.23 12.54 -34.43
N PHE A 143 9.40 12.28 -33.85
CA PHE A 143 10.58 12.08 -34.71
C PHE A 143 10.44 10.70 -35.36
N ASN A 144 9.65 10.62 -36.44
CA ASN A 144 9.47 9.40 -37.24
C ASN A 144 10.72 9.14 -38.11
N ALA A 145 11.88 9.16 -37.47
CA ALA A 145 13.11 8.59 -37.98
C ALA A 145 13.36 7.36 -37.12
N LYS A 146 13.77 6.26 -37.76
CA LYS A 146 14.03 4.95 -37.15
C LYS A 146 15.16 4.92 -36.08
N ALA A 147 15.53 6.09 -35.56
CA ALA A 147 16.30 6.39 -34.36
C ALA A 147 16.11 7.90 -34.13
N SER A 148 15.35 8.29 -33.11
CA SER A 148 15.27 9.71 -32.73
C SER A 148 16.63 10.09 -32.16
N SER A 149 17.40 10.94 -32.83
CA SER A 149 18.67 11.47 -32.31
C SER A 149 18.55 12.96 -32.08
N LEU A 150 18.83 13.42 -30.86
CA LEU A 150 19.07 14.84 -30.58
C LEU A 150 20.48 15.18 -31.09
N SER A 151 20.64 15.71 -32.30
CA SER A 151 21.97 15.98 -32.87
C SER A 151 22.39 17.46 -32.73
N GLY A 152 23.68 17.74 -32.89
CA GLY A 152 24.20 19.10 -33.05
C GLY A 152 24.48 19.88 -31.77
N GLY A 153 24.74 19.22 -30.63
CA GLY A 153 25.07 19.91 -29.39
C GLY A 153 23.87 20.67 -28.77
N ALA A 154 22.66 20.13 -28.93
CA ALA A 154 21.43 20.80 -28.49
C ALA A 154 21.44 21.08 -26.98
N GLU A 155 21.11 22.31 -26.58
CA GLU A 155 20.81 22.69 -25.21
C GLU A 155 19.28 22.78 -25.03
N ILE A 156 18.73 21.98 -24.12
CA ILE A 156 17.29 21.93 -23.85
C ILE A 156 17.05 22.39 -22.42
N HIS A 157 16.29 23.48 -22.25
CA HIS A 157 15.87 23.98 -20.94
C HIS A 157 14.47 23.47 -20.62
N GLY A 158 14.37 22.61 -19.60
CA GLY A 158 13.15 21.91 -19.22
C GLY A 158 13.25 20.40 -19.35
N ASN A 159 12.17 19.74 -18.95
CA ASN A 159 12.10 18.28 -18.95
C ASN A 159 11.92 17.73 -20.36
N VAL A 160 12.62 16.63 -20.67
CA VAL A 160 12.54 15.95 -21.96
C VAL A 160 11.85 14.61 -21.76
N MET A 161 10.80 14.35 -22.54
CA MET A 161 10.12 13.05 -22.55
C MET A 161 10.19 12.44 -23.94
N ILE A 162 10.61 11.19 -23.98
CA ILE A 162 10.76 10.40 -25.20
C ILE A 162 10.04 9.09 -24.99
N ASN A 163 9.08 8.79 -25.87
CA ASN A 163 8.28 7.58 -25.83
C ASN A 163 8.80 6.56 -26.86
N ASP A 164 10.11 6.34 -26.88
CA ASP A 164 10.81 5.40 -27.76
C ASP A 164 12.30 5.30 -27.35
N THR A 165 13.09 4.62 -28.17
CA THR A 165 14.54 4.58 -28.14
C THR A 165 15.13 5.92 -28.58
N ILE A 166 16.06 6.46 -27.77
CA ILE A 166 16.86 7.64 -28.15
C ILE A 166 18.35 7.32 -28.21
N ALA A 167 19.00 7.88 -29.24
CA ALA A 167 20.44 8.07 -29.27
C ALA A 167 20.78 9.49 -28.81
N LEU A 168 21.57 9.62 -27.74
CA LEU A 168 22.11 10.90 -27.28
C LEU A 168 23.57 11.06 -27.76
N PRO A 169 23.80 11.74 -28.91
CA PRO A 169 25.12 12.01 -29.44
C PRO A 169 25.81 13.15 -28.68
N GLU A 170 27.00 13.54 -29.18
CA GLU A 170 27.90 14.42 -28.45
C GLU A 170 27.37 15.85 -28.35
N GLY A 171 27.57 16.44 -27.17
CA GLY A 171 27.24 17.82 -26.87
C GLY A 171 25.80 18.11 -26.46
N VAL A 172 24.90 17.11 -26.39
CA VAL A 172 23.54 17.34 -25.91
C VAL A 172 23.55 17.68 -24.42
N GLN A 173 22.94 18.81 -24.06
CA GLN A 173 22.75 19.24 -22.67
C GLN A 173 21.26 19.40 -22.38
N ILE A 174 20.79 18.78 -21.30
CA ILE A 174 19.40 18.90 -20.84
C ILE A 174 19.44 19.52 -19.45
N PHE A 175 18.87 20.71 -19.30
CA PHE A 175 18.71 21.41 -18.03
C PHE A 175 17.31 21.08 -17.49
N GLY A 176 17.17 19.88 -16.93
CA GLY A 176 15.89 19.30 -16.54
C GLY A 176 15.98 17.77 -16.39
N ASP A 177 14.84 17.13 -16.16
CA ASP A 177 14.74 15.68 -16.08
C ASP A 177 14.52 15.05 -17.47
N LEU A 178 15.12 13.88 -17.70
CA LEU A 178 14.99 13.10 -18.92
C LEU A 178 14.19 11.82 -18.64
N TYR A 179 13.02 11.69 -19.28
CA TYR A 179 12.13 10.54 -19.18
C TYR A 179 12.10 9.78 -20.50
N ILE A 180 12.41 8.49 -20.46
CA ILE A 180 12.51 7.62 -21.63
C ILE A 180 11.65 6.38 -21.38
N ASP A 181 10.61 6.22 -22.20
CA ASP A 181 9.84 4.99 -22.25
C ASP A 181 10.37 4.08 -23.36
N GLY A 182 11.50 3.44 -23.08
CA GLY A 182 12.27 2.64 -24.04
C GLY A 182 13.74 2.52 -23.64
N PRO A 183 14.55 1.77 -24.42
CA PRO A 183 15.98 1.72 -24.21
C PRO A 183 16.66 3.03 -24.63
N VAL A 184 17.78 3.38 -24.01
CA VAL A 184 18.58 4.55 -24.38
C VAL A 184 19.99 4.14 -24.76
N SER A 185 20.48 4.69 -25.87
CA SER A 185 21.88 4.58 -26.26
C SER A 185 22.56 5.93 -26.12
N ILE A 186 23.59 6.00 -25.31
CA ILE A 186 24.34 7.21 -25.05
C ILE A 186 25.74 7.03 -25.61
N SER A 187 26.07 7.81 -26.63
CA SER A 187 27.31 7.66 -27.41
C SER A 187 28.12 8.94 -27.53
N GLY A 188 27.68 10.05 -26.90
CA GLY A 188 28.38 11.32 -26.98
C GLY A 188 28.63 12.08 -25.67
N GLY A 189 28.40 11.45 -24.52
CA GLY A 189 28.60 12.10 -23.23
C GLY A 189 27.66 13.29 -22.98
N PRO A 190 26.33 13.11 -23.13
CA PRO A 190 25.36 14.12 -22.79
C PRO A 190 25.47 14.51 -21.32
N ILE A 191 25.08 15.74 -21.03
CA ILE A 191 25.02 16.28 -19.67
C ILE A 191 23.56 16.53 -19.31
N VAL A 192 23.02 15.76 -18.36
CA VAL A 192 21.70 16.02 -17.79
C VAL A 192 21.94 16.80 -16.51
N LYS A 193 21.77 18.12 -16.60
CA LYS A 193 22.02 19.07 -15.54
C LYS A 193 20.74 19.41 -14.80
N SER A 194 20.92 19.73 -13.54
CA SER A 194 19.86 20.33 -12.75
C SER A 194 19.66 21.79 -13.16
N GLU A 195 18.42 22.21 -13.33
CA GLU A 195 18.09 23.63 -13.42
C GLU A 195 17.82 24.17 -12.01
N ASN A 196 18.63 25.13 -11.55
CA ASN A 196 18.52 25.72 -10.20
C ASN A 196 18.66 24.74 -9.01
N GLY A 197 19.45 23.66 -9.17
CA GLY A 197 19.67 22.68 -8.09
C GLY A 197 18.49 21.73 -7.84
N LYS A 198 17.46 21.75 -8.69
CA LYS A 198 16.37 20.76 -8.74
C LYS A 198 16.38 19.99 -10.08
N GLY A 199 16.10 18.70 -10.04
CA GLY A 199 16.05 17.85 -11.24
C GLY A 199 17.42 17.37 -11.74
N GLY A 200 17.54 17.15 -13.04
CA GLY A 200 18.73 16.58 -13.67
C GLY A 200 18.74 15.04 -13.61
N ASN A 201 17.58 14.41 -13.44
CA ASN A 201 17.45 12.97 -13.33
C ASN A 201 17.30 12.31 -14.71
N ILE A 202 17.68 11.03 -14.81
CA ILE A 202 17.37 10.17 -15.96
C ILE A 202 16.47 9.03 -15.51
N TYR A 203 15.32 8.86 -16.16
CA TYR A 203 14.37 7.77 -15.96
C TYR A 203 14.23 6.99 -17.26
N SER A 204 14.56 5.70 -17.26
CA SER A 204 14.45 4.82 -18.42
C SER A 204 13.67 3.55 -18.08
N THR A 205 12.63 3.24 -18.85
CA THR A 205 11.91 1.96 -18.72
C THR A 205 12.66 0.80 -19.39
N GLY A 206 13.54 1.10 -20.36
CA GLY A 206 14.38 0.12 -21.04
C GLY A 206 15.83 0.13 -20.58
N ASP A 207 16.66 -0.60 -21.32
CA ASP A 207 18.09 -0.71 -21.09
C ASP A 207 18.80 0.62 -21.34
N ILE A 208 19.76 0.98 -20.48
CA ILE A 208 20.66 2.11 -20.71
C ILE A 208 21.98 1.58 -21.21
N THR A 209 22.38 1.95 -22.42
CA THR A 209 23.67 1.57 -23.02
C THR A 209 24.58 2.78 -23.14
N LEU A 210 25.76 2.71 -22.55
CA LEU A 210 26.81 3.71 -22.62
C LEU A 210 27.94 3.16 -23.49
N ASN A 211 28.25 3.83 -24.59
CA ASN A 211 29.29 3.37 -25.52
C ASN A 211 30.49 4.33 -25.47
N ARG A 212 31.51 3.97 -24.68
CA ARG A 212 32.79 4.69 -24.55
C ARG A 212 32.70 6.16 -24.20
N VAL A 213 31.66 6.56 -23.47
CA VAL A 213 31.38 7.97 -23.17
C VAL A 213 31.21 8.28 -21.70
N SER A 214 31.49 9.54 -21.36
CA SER A 214 31.27 10.05 -20.02
C SER A 214 29.92 10.76 -19.92
N VAL A 215 28.94 10.16 -19.26
CA VAL A 215 27.66 10.79 -18.95
C VAL A 215 27.76 11.47 -17.59
N THR A 216 27.40 12.74 -17.53
CA THR A 216 27.27 13.46 -16.26
C THR A 216 25.80 13.70 -15.98
N VAL A 217 25.36 13.25 -14.80
CA VAL A 217 23.98 13.37 -14.32
C VAL A 217 24.04 14.16 -13.01
N ASP A 218 23.45 15.35 -12.97
CA ASP A 218 23.41 16.12 -11.73
C ASP A 218 22.42 15.51 -10.74
N GLY A 219 21.31 14.93 -11.22
CA GLY A 219 20.35 14.20 -10.40
C GLY A 219 20.67 12.71 -10.27
N ASN A 220 19.64 11.89 -10.13
CA ASN A 220 19.71 10.44 -10.03
C ASN A 220 19.51 9.77 -11.40
N LEU A 221 20.02 8.56 -11.55
CA LEU A 221 19.75 7.70 -12.72
C LEU A 221 18.95 6.48 -12.26
N TYR A 222 17.82 6.26 -12.93
CA TYR A 222 16.88 5.17 -12.70
C TYR A 222 16.68 4.41 -14.01
N CYS A 223 16.96 3.11 -13.99
CA CYS A 223 16.62 2.22 -15.11
C CYS A 223 15.95 0.94 -14.63
N THR A 224 14.79 0.61 -15.21
CA THR A 224 14.15 -0.70 -14.98
C THR A 224 14.78 -1.79 -15.84
N GLY A 225 15.36 -1.43 -16.99
CA GLY A 225 16.20 -2.31 -17.78
C GLY A 225 17.62 -2.46 -17.23
N SER A 226 18.47 -3.03 -18.08
CA SER A 226 19.89 -3.29 -17.84
C SER A 226 20.75 -2.05 -18.12
N LEU A 227 21.77 -1.80 -17.29
CA LEU A 227 22.80 -0.81 -17.61
C LEU A 227 24.01 -1.50 -18.25
N TYR A 228 24.26 -1.20 -19.51
CA TYR A 228 25.43 -1.64 -20.27
C TYR A 228 26.41 -0.47 -20.40
N GLY A 229 27.69 -0.69 -20.08
CA GLY A 229 28.73 0.30 -20.34
C GLY A 229 29.93 -0.34 -21.02
N ASP A 230 30.18 -0.08 -22.30
CA ASP A 230 31.42 -0.48 -22.97
C ASP A 230 32.41 0.68 -22.93
N GLY A 231 33.19 0.78 -21.84
CA GLY A 231 34.05 1.94 -21.58
C GLY A 231 33.25 3.23 -21.27
N GLY A 232 33.92 4.21 -20.67
CA GLY A 232 33.29 5.50 -20.32
C GLY A 232 33.05 5.69 -18.83
N LYS A 233 32.33 6.74 -18.45
CA LYS A 233 32.13 7.16 -17.06
C LYS A 233 30.70 7.61 -16.80
N ILE A 234 30.05 7.15 -15.74
CA ILE A 234 28.87 7.81 -15.16
C ILE A 234 29.36 8.67 -14.00
N ASP A 235 29.19 9.98 -14.12
CA ASP A 235 29.48 10.93 -13.06
C ASP A 235 28.14 11.47 -12.52
N ALA A 236 27.61 10.81 -11.49
CA ALA A 236 26.32 11.16 -10.90
C ALA A 236 26.57 12.13 -9.72
N LYS A 237 26.69 13.42 -10.00
CA LYS A 237 27.34 14.39 -9.09
C LYS A 237 26.46 14.86 -7.93
N GLY A 238 25.17 15.04 -8.15
CA GLY A 238 24.19 15.40 -7.12
C GLY A 238 23.27 14.25 -6.69
N SER A 239 23.50 13.04 -7.19
CA SER A 239 22.69 11.87 -6.83
C SER A 239 22.81 11.48 -5.35
N GLU A 240 21.65 11.31 -4.71
CA GLU A 240 21.57 10.56 -3.45
C GLU A 240 21.70 9.05 -3.73
N SER A 241 21.27 8.59 -4.90
CA SER A 241 21.26 7.17 -5.26
C SER A 241 21.32 6.94 -6.78
N LEU A 242 22.07 5.92 -7.20
CA LEU A 242 22.00 5.28 -8.52
C LEU A 242 21.22 3.98 -8.37
N LEU A 243 20.07 3.83 -9.04
CA LEU A 243 19.23 2.63 -8.95
C LEU A 243 19.13 1.93 -10.31
N MET A 244 19.47 0.64 -10.33
CA MET A 244 19.58 -0.16 -11.55
C MET A 244 18.89 -1.52 -11.35
N ILE A 245 17.90 -1.88 -12.16
CA ILE A 245 17.01 -3.04 -11.88
C ILE A 245 17.21 -4.21 -12.88
N GLY A 246 18.22 -4.12 -13.75
CA GLY A 246 18.53 -5.16 -14.73
C GLY A 246 19.92 -5.79 -14.58
N LYS A 247 20.39 -6.44 -15.66
CA LYS A 247 21.74 -6.99 -15.75
C LYS A 247 22.71 -5.85 -15.99
N ASN A 248 23.61 -5.61 -15.05
CA ASN A 248 24.57 -4.52 -15.15
C ASN A 248 25.87 -5.09 -15.68
N ILE A 249 26.27 -4.72 -16.89
CA ILE A 249 27.52 -5.19 -17.49
C ILE A 249 28.42 -3.98 -17.74
N GLY A 250 29.42 -3.82 -16.88
CA GLY A 250 30.57 -2.98 -17.14
C GLY A 250 31.58 -3.74 -17.99
N GLY A 251 31.78 -3.26 -19.22
CA GLY A 251 32.93 -3.57 -20.04
C GLY A 251 34.20 -2.88 -19.54
N VAL A 252 35.31 -3.13 -20.24
CA VAL A 252 36.64 -2.64 -19.83
C VAL A 252 36.67 -1.12 -19.80
N GLY A 253 37.10 -0.55 -18.67
CA GLY A 253 37.27 0.90 -18.51
C GLY A 253 36.00 1.68 -18.15
N PHE A 254 34.91 1.00 -17.79
CA PHE A 254 33.70 1.65 -17.29
C PHE A 254 33.93 2.22 -15.87
N THR A 255 33.53 3.45 -15.60
CA THR A 255 33.68 4.09 -14.27
C THR A 255 32.35 4.61 -13.76
N ILE A 256 31.91 4.20 -12.56
CA ILE A 256 30.83 4.90 -11.84
C ILE A 256 31.49 5.77 -10.77
N ALA A 257 31.29 7.08 -10.83
CA ALA A 257 31.88 8.03 -9.91
C ALA A 257 30.80 8.91 -9.26
N THR A 258 31.03 9.17 -7.97
CA THR A 258 30.34 10.15 -7.11
C THR A 258 28.91 9.91 -6.63
N PRO A 259 28.18 8.80 -6.91
CA PRO A 259 26.88 8.64 -6.28
C PRO A 259 27.03 8.45 -4.78
N LYS A 260 26.10 9.01 -4.00
CA LYS A 260 26.04 8.77 -2.56
C LYS A 260 25.74 7.29 -2.32
N ASN A 261 24.69 6.73 -2.93
CA ASN A 261 24.41 5.30 -2.88
C ASN A 261 24.34 4.66 -4.29
N ILE A 262 24.68 3.37 -4.41
CA ILE A 262 24.37 2.55 -5.58
C ILE A 262 23.51 1.39 -5.11
N VAL A 263 22.39 1.13 -5.80
CA VAL A 263 21.52 -0.01 -5.58
C VAL A 263 21.32 -0.72 -6.93
N ALA A 264 21.84 -1.94 -7.03
CA ALA A 264 21.67 -2.79 -8.20
C ALA A 264 20.79 -3.99 -7.84
N LEU A 265 19.56 -4.01 -8.36
CA LEU A 265 18.60 -5.09 -8.23
C LEU A 265 18.74 -6.01 -9.45
N GLY A 266 19.70 -6.93 -9.46
CA GLY A 266 19.99 -7.80 -10.61
C GLY A 266 21.46 -8.20 -10.78
N ASN A 267 21.73 -9.10 -11.74
CA ASN A 267 23.08 -9.59 -12.03
C ASN A 267 24.03 -8.42 -12.35
N ALA A 268 25.02 -8.16 -11.50
CA ALA A 268 26.02 -7.12 -11.71
C ALA A 268 27.40 -7.71 -12.02
N ASP A 269 27.89 -7.47 -13.23
CA ASP A 269 29.19 -7.90 -13.76
C ASP A 269 30.00 -6.67 -14.15
N PHE A 270 30.91 -6.24 -13.28
CA PHE A 270 31.77 -5.07 -13.49
C PHE A 270 33.20 -5.51 -13.76
N ARG A 271 33.47 -5.96 -14.99
CA ARG A 271 34.81 -6.44 -15.35
C ARG A 271 35.67 -5.25 -15.74
N ASN A 272 36.81 -5.10 -15.07
CA ASN A 272 37.75 -4.00 -15.32
C ASN A 272 37.07 -2.62 -15.25
N SER A 273 36.09 -2.48 -14.36
CA SER A 273 35.37 -1.22 -14.12
C SER A 273 35.78 -0.63 -12.77
N THR A 274 35.76 0.69 -12.64
CA THR A 274 36.04 1.41 -11.39
C THR A 274 34.73 1.93 -10.80
N ILE A 275 34.39 1.54 -9.57
CA ILE A 275 33.22 2.08 -8.85
C ILE A 275 33.70 2.91 -7.67
N ARG A 276 33.30 4.18 -7.61
CA ARG A 276 33.58 5.13 -6.53
C ARG A 276 32.29 5.74 -6.01
N THR A 277 31.85 5.30 -4.84
CA THR A 277 30.67 5.84 -4.13
C THR A 277 31.11 6.71 -2.96
N LYS A 278 30.27 7.68 -2.56
CA LYS A 278 30.49 8.45 -1.31
C LYS A 278 29.93 7.73 -0.08
N SER A 279 28.97 6.83 -0.27
CA SER A 279 28.34 6.02 0.79
C SER A 279 28.19 4.58 0.32
N ASN A 280 26.98 4.01 0.33
CA ASN A 280 26.79 2.56 0.23
C ASN A 280 26.72 2.05 -1.21
N CYS A 281 27.09 0.78 -1.41
CA CYS A 281 26.88 0.05 -2.65
C CYS A 281 26.17 -1.26 -2.34
N ILE A 282 24.88 -1.34 -2.66
CA ILE A 282 23.99 -2.46 -2.36
C ILE A 282 23.72 -3.24 -3.65
N TYR A 283 23.90 -4.55 -3.59
CA TYR A 283 23.59 -5.49 -4.68
C TYR A 283 22.53 -6.45 -4.16
N LEU A 284 21.37 -6.51 -4.80
CA LEU A 284 20.28 -7.42 -4.42
C LEU A 284 19.96 -8.34 -5.62
N GLY A 285 20.28 -9.61 -5.46
CA GLY A 285 20.05 -10.66 -6.47
C GLY A 285 21.15 -10.77 -7.53
N GLY A 286 21.48 -12.01 -7.91
CA GLY A 286 22.39 -12.32 -9.02
C GLY A 286 23.84 -12.69 -8.64
N THR A 287 24.62 -13.10 -9.64
CA THR A 287 26.05 -13.42 -9.49
C THR A 287 26.91 -12.17 -9.63
N LYS A 288 27.70 -11.85 -8.60
CA LYS A 288 28.72 -10.80 -8.65
C LYS A 288 30.02 -11.38 -9.22
N LYS A 289 30.51 -10.81 -10.32
CA LYS A 289 31.90 -10.99 -10.77
C LYS A 289 32.57 -9.62 -10.78
N VAL A 290 33.42 -9.38 -9.79
CA VAL A 290 34.28 -8.19 -9.75
C VAL A 290 35.72 -8.67 -9.88
N TYR A 291 36.40 -8.24 -10.94
CA TYR A 291 37.83 -8.47 -11.14
C TYR A 291 38.54 -7.17 -10.74
N GLN A 292 39.08 -7.13 -9.52
CA GLN A 292 39.73 -5.94 -8.97
C GLN A 292 41.15 -5.75 -9.50
N ASN A 293 41.48 -4.50 -9.85
CA ASN A 293 42.82 -3.92 -9.72
C ASN A 293 42.67 -2.83 -8.65
N ASP A 294 43.27 -3.04 -7.48
CA ASP A 294 43.00 -2.32 -6.23
C ASP A 294 43.29 -0.81 -6.28
N ASN A 295 42.29 0.00 -5.87
CA ASN A 295 42.41 1.34 -5.25
C ASN A 295 41.02 1.95 -4.93
N SER A 296 40.14 1.21 -4.25
CA SER A 296 38.82 1.72 -3.81
C SER A 296 38.81 1.98 -2.30
N TYR A 297 38.70 3.26 -1.91
CA TYR A 297 38.45 3.72 -0.53
C TYR A 297 36.93 3.81 -0.30
N ASN A 298 36.41 3.01 0.66
CA ASN A 298 35.14 3.10 1.42
C ASN A 298 34.32 1.79 1.49
N TYR A 299 33.61 1.64 2.62
CA TYR A 299 32.89 0.45 3.08
C TYR A 299 31.89 -0.11 2.06
N VAL A 300 32.14 -1.33 1.60
CA VAL A 300 31.22 -2.09 0.75
C VAL A 300 30.43 -3.06 1.64
N SER A 301 29.17 -2.72 1.95
CA SER A 301 28.24 -3.64 2.61
C SER A 301 27.67 -4.61 1.55
N ILE A 302 28.15 -5.84 1.50
CA ILE A 302 27.74 -6.85 0.50
C ILE A 302 26.63 -7.71 1.10
N LEU A 303 25.46 -7.74 0.45
CA LEU A 303 24.39 -8.70 0.75
C LEU A 303 24.20 -9.63 -0.46
N THR A 304 24.97 -10.73 -0.53
CA THR A 304 24.78 -11.75 -1.56
C THR A 304 23.81 -12.82 -1.06
N THR A 305 22.58 -12.85 -1.55
CA THR A 305 21.74 -14.06 -1.49
C THR A 305 22.07 -14.94 -2.70
N ALA A 306 23.11 -15.75 -2.57
CA ALA A 306 23.46 -16.73 -3.59
C ALA A 306 22.49 -17.92 -3.51
N ASP A 307 21.30 -17.81 -4.12
CA ASP A 307 20.52 -18.96 -4.54
C ASP A 307 20.62 -19.12 -6.06
N PRO A 308 21.44 -20.07 -6.56
CA PRO A 308 21.59 -20.32 -7.99
C PRO A 308 20.34 -20.90 -8.68
N SER A 309 19.25 -21.15 -7.95
CA SER A 309 17.99 -21.68 -8.48
C SER A 309 16.89 -20.63 -8.73
N ALA A 310 17.13 -19.36 -8.36
CA ALA A 310 16.16 -18.28 -8.57
C ALA A 310 15.95 -18.01 -10.07
N LYS A 311 14.82 -18.45 -10.61
CA LYS A 311 14.36 -18.09 -11.96
C LYS A 311 14.17 -16.57 -12.03
N SER A 312 14.48 -15.97 -13.18
CA SER A 312 14.32 -14.55 -13.50
C SER A 312 13.05 -13.95 -12.88
N PHE A 313 13.20 -12.95 -12.01
CA PHE A 313 12.09 -12.14 -11.52
C PHE A 313 11.50 -11.38 -12.71
N LYS A 314 10.30 -11.76 -13.13
CA LYS A 314 9.56 -11.10 -14.21
C LYS A 314 8.56 -10.17 -13.53
N MET A 315 8.76 -8.85 -13.63
CA MET A 315 7.75 -7.90 -13.15
C MET A 315 6.44 -8.12 -13.92
N PRO A 316 5.27 -8.11 -13.26
CA PRO A 316 3.98 -8.13 -13.94
C PRO A 316 3.82 -6.87 -14.81
N ASP A 317 3.01 -6.97 -15.87
CA ASP A 317 2.66 -5.84 -16.74
C ASP A 317 1.93 -4.78 -15.90
N MET A 318 2.66 -3.75 -15.43
CA MET A 318 2.16 -2.69 -14.55
C MET A 318 2.27 -1.33 -15.23
N THR A 319 1.44 -0.37 -14.81
CA THR A 319 1.53 0.99 -15.33
C THR A 319 2.74 1.73 -14.76
N TYR A 320 3.27 2.70 -15.51
CA TYR A 320 4.49 3.44 -15.19
C TYR A 320 4.49 4.07 -13.77
N ALA A 321 3.35 4.57 -13.31
CA ALA A 321 3.21 5.18 -11.99
C ALA A 321 3.36 4.16 -10.84
N ASP A 322 2.81 2.95 -11.02
CA ASP A 322 2.87 1.87 -10.02
C ASP A 322 4.30 1.35 -9.85
N SER A 323 5.06 1.30 -10.95
CA SER A 323 6.47 0.88 -10.93
C SER A 323 7.36 1.85 -10.14
N ILE A 324 7.11 3.16 -10.23
CA ILE A 324 7.88 4.18 -9.51
C ILE A 324 7.60 4.11 -8.00
N GLU A 325 6.35 3.92 -7.60
CA GLU A 325 5.97 3.86 -6.19
C GLU A 325 6.50 2.58 -5.52
N GLN A 326 6.40 1.42 -6.19
CA GLN A 326 7.02 0.19 -5.70
C GLN A 326 8.54 0.29 -5.62
N LEU A 327 9.18 1.00 -6.55
CA LEU A 327 10.63 1.24 -6.50
C LEU A 327 11.05 2.18 -5.39
N LYS A 328 10.27 3.23 -5.10
CA LYS A 328 10.48 4.06 -3.91
C LYS A 328 10.38 3.21 -2.64
N ASN A 329 9.36 2.36 -2.53
CA ASN A 329 9.20 1.49 -1.37
C ASN A 329 10.36 0.50 -1.19
N LEU A 330 10.91 -0.06 -2.27
CA LEU A 330 12.11 -0.92 -2.25
C LEU A 330 13.38 -0.15 -1.86
N VAL A 331 13.54 1.08 -2.34
CA VAL A 331 14.66 1.96 -1.97
C VAL A 331 14.55 2.39 -0.52
N ASP A 332 13.36 2.80 -0.07
CA ASP A 332 13.08 3.15 1.32
C ASP A 332 13.34 1.96 2.23
N TYR A 333 13.00 0.75 1.82
CA TYR A 333 13.36 -0.48 2.53
C TYR A 333 14.89 -0.70 2.60
N ALA A 334 15.63 -0.54 1.51
CA ALA A 334 17.08 -0.71 1.49
C ALA A 334 17.80 0.38 2.32
N VAL A 335 17.32 1.62 2.25
CA VAL A 335 17.78 2.76 3.05
C VAL A 335 17.46 2.52 4.53
N TYR A 336 16.25 2.05 4.84
CA TYR A 336 15.84 1.69 6.19
C TYR A 336 16.71 0.56 6.77
N LYS A 337 17.00 -0.50 5.99
CA LYS A 337 17.92 -1.55 6.40
C LYS A 337 19.31 -1.00 6.71
N SER A 338 19.88 -0.17 5.81
CA SER A 338 21.16 0.48 6.06
C SER A 338 21.14 1.40 7.29
N TYR A 339 20.03 2.09 7.54
CA TYR A 339 19.83 2.92 8.71
C TYR A 339 19.85 2.07 9.99
N VAL A 340 19.08 0.98 9.99
CA VAL A 340 19.02 0.00 11.10
C VAL A 340 20.38 -0.64 11.37
N ASP A 341 21.11 -1.08 10.33
CA ASP A 341 22.44 -1.69 10.47
C ASP A 341 23.51 -0.69 10.96
N SER A 342 23.34 0.60 10.68
CA SER A 342 24.23 1.67 11.16
C SER A 342 23.93 2.14 12.59
N TRP A 343 22.76 1.76 13.13
CA TRP A 343 22.29 2.25 14.42
C TRP A 343 22.93 1.48 15.58
N ARG A 344 24.09 1.95 16.03
CA ARG A 344 24.76 1.49 17.26
C ARG A 344 24.35 2.38 18.44
N GLY A 345 23.08 2.32 18.82
CA GLY A 345 22.59 2.98 20.04
C GLY A 345 23.30 2.46 21.30
N ASN A 346 22.94 3.00 22.47
CA ASN A 346 23.49 2.53 23.74
C ASN A 346 23.32 1.00 23.87
N MET A 347 24.40 0.30 24.21
CA MET A 347 24.37 -1.15 24.46
C MET A 347 23.65 -1.38 25.79
N ILE A 348 22.51 -2.06 25.73
CA ILE A 348 21.66 -2.40 26.89
C ILE A 348 21.88 -3.87 27.22
N ASN A 349 22.54 -4.13 28.35
CA ASN A 349 22.65 -5.46 28.92
C ASN A 349 21.55 -5.67 29.95
N ILE A 350 20.62 -6.59 29.68
CA ILE A 350 19.55 -6.96 30.61
C ILE A 350 19.99 -8.24 31.33
N ASP A 351 20.86 -8.07 32.33
CA ASP A 351 21.27 -9.18 33.18
C ASP A 351 20.33 -9.30 34.39
N GLY A 352 19.44 -10.29 34.33
CA GLY A 352 18.49 -10.60 35.39
C GLY A 352 19.18 -11.24 36.58
N GLY A 353 19.68 -10.43 37.51
CA GLY A 353 19.68 -10.84 38.93
C GLY A 353 18.23 -11.10 39.39
N TRP A 354 18.03 -11.66 40.61
CA TRP A 354 16.72 -12.00 41.20
C TRP A 354 15.72 -10.82 41.41
N LYS A 355 15.82 -9.70 40.67
CA LYS A 355 14.93 -8.54 40.76
C LYS A 355 13.86 -8.58 39.69
N ASN A 356 12.59 -8.64 40.06
CA ASN A 356 11.46 -8.94 39.16
C ASN A 356 11.13 -7.93 38.03
N THR A 357 11.79 -6.77 37.95
CA THR A 357 11.43 -5.68 37.02
C THR A 357 12.64 -4.87 36.57
N TYR A 358 12.73 -4.56 35.27
CA TYR A 358 13.75 -3.69 34.69
C TYR A 358 13.06 -2.49 34.00
N THR A 359 13.53 -1.26 34.21
CA THR A 359 12.94 -0.07 33.56
C THR A 359 13.91 0.53 32.55
N LEU A 360 13.46 0.75 31.33
CA LEU A 360 14.20 1.38 30.25
C LEU A 360 13.53 2.69 29.83
N SER A 361 14.24 3.80 29.90
CA SER A 361 13.74 5.14 29.51
C SER A 361 14.47 5.75 28.31
N GLN A 362 15.31 4.96 27.63
CA GLN A 362 16.12 5.40 26.49
C GLN A 362 16.22 4.33 25.40
N SER A 363 16.42 4.77 24.17
CA SER A 363 16.62 3.90 23.00
C SER A 363 17.99 3.21 23.07
N GLY A 364 18.11 1.99 22.54
CA GLY A 364 19.40 1.28 22.47
C GLY A 364 19.34 -0.11 21.83
N THR A 365 20.48 -0.79 21.85
CA THR A 365 20.64 -2.16 21.34
C THR A 365 20.67 -3.14 22.50
N ILE A 366 19.75 -4.11 22.53
CA ILE A 366 19.78 -5.19 23.52
C ILE A 366 20.87 -6.18 23.12
N THR A 367 21.88 -6.33 23.97
CA THR A 367 23.11 -7.07 23.66
C THR A 367 23.25 -8.37 24.41
N ASN A 368 22.50 -8.52 25.50
CA ASN A 368 22.37 -9.76 26.24
C ASN A 368 21.07 -9.71 27.05
N VAL A 369 20.35 -10.82 27.08
CA VAL A 369 19.25 -11.05 28.01
C VAL A 369 19.51 -12.41 28.68
N SER A 370 19.71 -12.42 30.00
CA SER A 370 19.94 -13.65 30.78
C SER A 370 18.93 -13.78 31.92
N ASN A 371 18.45 -15.00 32.17
CA ASN A 371 17.56 -15.37 33.29
C ASN A 371 16.27 -14.54 33.43
N PHE A 372 15.62 -14.21 32.31
CA PHE A 372 14.51 -13.25 32.30
C PHE A 372 13.14 -13.92 32.46
N ASN A 373 12.68 -14.03 33.71
CA ASN A 373 11.30 -14.37 34.05
C ASN A 373 10.52 -13.10 34.50
N GLN A 374 10.87 -11.95 33.94
CA GLN A 374 10.65 -10.62 34.53
C GLN A 374 9.89 -9.68 33.59
N THR A 375 9.46 -8.53 34.13
CA THR A 375 8.82 -7.47 33.33
C THR A 375 9.81 -6.36 32.97
N LEU A 376 10.03 -6.15 31.67
CA LEU A 376 10.66 -4.97 31.12
C LEU A 376 9.62 -3.84 31.04
N ILE A 377 9.76 -2.84 31.89
CA ILE A 377 9.02 -1.58 31.78
C ILE A 377 9.77 -0.67 30.82
N VAL A 378 9.11 -0.19 29.76
CA VAL A 378 9.67 0.81 28.84
C VAL A 378 8.96 2.13 29.06
N ASP A 379 9.68 3.11 29.59
CA ASP A 379 9.18 4.46 29.83
C ASP A 379 9.39 5.34 28.58
N THR A 380 8.30 5.56 27.87
CA THR A 380 8.20 6.40 26.68
C THR A 380 7.79 7.83 27.01
N SER A 381 7.83 8.25 28.29
CA SER A 381 7.43 9.61 28.69
C SER A 381 8.28 10.71 28.05
N SER A 382 9.54 10.42 27.72
CA SER A 382 10.49 11.34 27.09
C SER A 382 10.44 11.36 25.55
N GLY A 383 9.77 10.39 24.93
CA GLY A 383 9.72 10.24 23.48
C GLY A 383 9.56 8.79 23.04
N ASN A 384 9.62 8.54 21.73
CA ASN A 384 9.64 7.19 21.20
C ASN A 384 10.94 6.48 21.63
N ILE A 385 10.81 5.22 22.04
CA ILE A 385 11.94 4.37 22.41
C ILE A 385 12.16 3.35 21.30
N ASN A 386 13.37 3.32 20.73
CA ASN A 386 13.76 2.37 19.71
C ASN A 386 14.66 1.30 20.35
N LEU A 387 14.30 0.04 20.20
CA LEU A 387 15.04 -1.11 20.70
C LEU A 387 15.50 -1.97 19.54
N TYR A 388 16.82 -2.10 19.37
CA TYR A 388 17.39 -3.04 18.41
C TYR A 388 17.71 -4.36 19.11
N VAL A 389 17.14 -5.46 18.62
CA VAL A 389 17.28 -6.80 19.21
C VAL A 389 18.09 -7.67 18.26
N ASN A 390 19.33 -7.97 18.63
CA ASN A 390 20.26 -8.78 17.84
C ASN A 390 20.31 -10.22 18.37
N ASN A 391 20.44 -11.23 17.50
CA ASN A 391 20.46 -12.65 17.91
C ASN A 391 21.72 -13.07 18.66
N ALA A 392 22.87 -12.43 18.42
CA ALA A 392 24.11 -12.70 19.18
C ALA A 392 23.93 -12.50 20.70
N SER A 393 22.85 -11.82 21.07
CA SER A 393 22.44 -11.47 22.43
C SER A 393 21.52 -12.49 23.09
N LEU A 394 21.10 -13.51 22.35
CA LEU A 394 19.94 -14.35 22.67
C LEU A 394 20.32 -15.81 22.50
N ASN A 395 20.93 -16.39 23.54
CA ASN A 395 21.16 -17.83 23.58
C ASN A 395 19.84 -18.59 23.62
N ASN A 396 19.31 -19.01 22.45
CA ASN A 396 18.29 -20.03 22.13
C ASN A 396 17.00 -20.21 22.99
N HIS A 397 16.78 -19.44 24.07
CA HIS A 397 15.71 -19.73 25.05
C HIS A 397 15.05 -18.49 25.68
N VAL A 398 15.42 -17.26 25.33
CA VAL A 398 15.18 -16.13 26.24
C VAL A 398 13.88 -15.35 26.00
N PHE A 399 13.31 -15.37 24.79
CA PHE A 399 12.10 -14.55 24.52
C PHE A 399 10.76 -15.22 24.80
N SER A 400 10.73 -16.53 25.13
CA SER A 400 9.48 -17.17 25.54
C SER A 400 8.86 -16.59 26.83
N GLN A 401 9.55 -15.67 27.52
CA GLN A 401 9.16 -15.06 28.80
C GLN A 401 9.34 -13.53 28.86
N PHE A 402 9.43 -12.84 27.73
CA PHE A 402 9.66 -11.39 27.75
C PHE A 402 8.37 -10.59 27.95
N HIS A 403 8.12 -10.16 29.19
CA HIS A 403 6.99 -9.29 29.48
C HIS A 403 7.40 -7.84 29.25
N THR A 404 6.80 -7.17 28.27
CA THR A 404 7.02 -5.73 28.06
C THR A 404 5.82 -4.93 28.52
N LYS A 405 6.05 -3.95 29.38
CA LYS A 405 5.07 -2.95 29.81
C LYS A 405 5.54 -1.57 29.36
N VAL A 406 4.90 -1.00 28.36
CA VAL A 406 5.18 0.39 27.96
C VAL A 406 4.37 1.34 28.86
N ILE A 407 5.03 2.32 29.44
CA ILE A 407 4.42 3.45 30.14
C ILE A 407 4.74 4.75 29.38
N GLY A 408 3.91 5.78 29.54
CA GLY A 408 4.04 7.05 28.80
C GLY A 408 3.18 7.12 27.52
N PRO A 409 3.10 8.29 26.88
CA PRO A 409 2.19 8.54 25.75
C PRO A 409 2.76 8.18 24.37
N ASN A 410 4.07 7.90 24.28
CA ASN A 410 4.76 7.67 23.02
C ASN A 410 4.87 6.16 22.71
N GLN A 411 5.65 5.79 21.69
CA GLN A 411 5.73 4.42 21.19
C GLN A 411 7.04 3.73 21.57
N LEU A 412 6.96 2.41 21.73
CA LEU A 412 8.10 1.51 21.70
C LEU A 412 8.22 0.89 20.30
N ILE A 413 9.35 1.08 19.65
CA ILE A 413 9.67 0.51 18.34
C ILE A 413 10.73 -0.57 18.55
N ILE A 414 10.41 -1.81 18.22
CA ILE A 414 11.31 -2.97 18.36
C ILE A 414 11.76 -3.38 16.96
N HIS A 415 13.06 -3.29 16.70
CA HIS A 415 13.70 -3.74 15.47
C HIS A 415 14.32 -5.13 15.72
N LEU A 416 13.88 -6.13 14.98
CA LEU A 416 14.44 -7.48 15.06
C LEU A 416 15.51 -7.67 13.97
N ALA A 417 16.66 -8.21 14.37
CA ALA A 417 17.74 -8.58 13.45
C ALA A 417 17.43 -9.84 12.62
N GLU A 418 18.25 -10.10 11.60
CA GLU A 418 18.09 -11.18 10.60
C GLU A 418 18.04 -12.59 11.19
N ASP A 419 18.68 -12.74 12.32
CA ASP A 419 18.99 -13.98 12.98
C ASP A 419 18.03 -14.28 14.15
N VAL A 420 17.10 -13.37 14.48
CA VAL A 420 16.05 -13.62 15.47
C VAL A 420 14.98 -14.55 14.88
N THR A 421 15.11 -15.85 15.13
CA THR A 421 14.27 -16.87 14.50
C THR A 421 12.87 -16.95 15.10
N ASN A 422 12.72 -16.88 16.43
CA ASN A 422 11.43 -17.08 17.08
C ASN A 422 11.20 -16.05 18.20
N PHE A 423 10.10 -15.32 18.08
CA PHE A 423 9.52 -14.49 19.12
C PHE A 423 8.19 -15.12 19.55
N ASP A 424 8.21 -15.89 20.64
CA ASP A 424 7.05 -16.67 21.08
C ASP A 424 6.40 -16.07 22.35
N TYR A 425 5.10 -15.80 22.28
CA TYR A 425 4.24 -15.34 23.37
C TYR A 425 3.25 -16.45 23.73
N SER A 426 3.72 -17.60 24.21
CA SER A 426 2.90 -18.80 24.26
C SER A 426 2.07 -19.02 25.54
N SER A 427 2.28 -18.24 26.61
CA SER A 427 1.67 -18.54 27.93
C SER A 427 1.11 -17.36 28.73
N PHE A 428 0.97 -16.17 28.14
CA PHE A 428 0.70 -14.95 28.92
C PHE A 428 -0.72 -14.46 28.81
N THR A 429 -1.21 -13.80 29.87
CA THR A 429 -2.54 -13.18 29.91
C THR A 429 -2.56 -11.78 29.26
N SER A 430 -1.40 -11.16 29.01
CA SER A 430 -1.24 -9.93 28.21
C SER A 430 0.23 -9.57 27.94
N LEU A 431 0.62 -9.33 26.69
CA LEU A 431 1.65 -8.33 26.35
C LEU A 431 1.03 -6.94 26.55
N GLY A 432 0.87 -6.58 27.83
CA GLY A 432 0.16 -5.39 28.27
C GLY A 432 1.03 -4.15 28.17
N ILE A 433 0.98 -3.48 27.02
CA ILE A 433 1.28 -2.05 26.94
C ILE A 433 0.28 -1.33 27.83
N THR A 434 0.71 -1.00 29.04
CA THR A 434 -0.16 -0.44 30.08
C THR A 434 0.21 1.01 30.31
N GLY A 435 -0.38 1.90 29.52
CA GLY A 435 -0.88 3.14 30.10
C GLY A 435 -2.04 2.79 31.04
N SER A 436 -1.76 2.38 32.29
CA SER A 436 -2.75 2.13 33.35
C SER A 436 -3.92 1.15 33.08
N GLN A 437 -4.07 0.51 31.92
CA GLN A 437 -5.25 -0.32 31.61
C GLN A 437 -4.97 -1.81 31.77
N THR A 438 -5.57 -2.41 32.80
CA THR A 438 -5.42 -3.82 33.19
C THR A 438 -5.94 -4.83 32.16
N GLU A 439 -6.63 -4.40 31.11
CA GLU A 439 -7.19 -5.26 30.06
C GLU A 439 -6.95 -4.69 28.66
N ILE A 440 -6.44 -5.53 27.76
CA ILE A 440 -6.44 -5.25 26.31
C ILE A 440 -7.84 -5.55 25.79
N THR A 441 -8.50 -4.52 25.26
CA THR A 441 -9.84 -4.56 24.69
C THR A 441 -9.80 -4.12 23.22
N SER A 442 -10.92 -4.25 22.52
CA SER A 442 -11.05 -3.76 21.14
C SER A 442 -10.90 -2.24 20.99
N THR A 443 -10.78 -1.47 22.09
CA THR A 443 -10.53 -0.02 22.07
C THR A 443 -9.10 0.37 22.42
N THR A 444 -8.25 -0.59 22.83
CA THR A 444 -6.85 -0.32 23.17
C THR A 444 -6.09 0.24 21.96
N VAL A 445 -5.34 1.33 22.18
CA VAL A 445 -4.47 1.92 21.15
C VAL A 445 -3.09 1.24 21.23
N PRO A 446 -2.61 0.59 20.16
CA PRO A 446 -1.28 0.00 20.15
C PRO A 446 -0.20 1.06 20.32
N GLN A 447 0.73 0.86 21.26
CA GLN A 447 1.93 1.70 21.43
C GLN A 447 3.23 0.95 21.11
N VAL A 448 3.17 -0.33 20.73
CA VAL A 448 4.34 -1.11 20.30
C VAL A 448 4.27 -1.25 18.79
N CYS A 449 5.39 -0.97 18.13
CA CYS A 449 5.62 -1.27 16.74
C CYS A 449 6.77 -2.28 16.65
N ILE A 450 6.55 -3.43 16.01
CA ILE A 450 7.58 -4.43 15.77
C ILE A 450 7.93 -4.38 14.29
N VAL A 451 9.21 -4.18 13.97
CA VAL A 451 9.73 -4.19 12.61
C VAL A 451 10.75 -5.31 12.47
N ALA A 452 10.44 -6.30 11.65
CA ALA A 452 11.25 -7.49 11.43
C ALA A 452 11.36 -7.77 9.93
N PRO A 453 12.31 -7.12 9.23
CA PRO A 453 12.34 -7.14 7.77
C PRO A 453 12.92 -8.45 7.18
N TYR A 454 13.05 -9.53 7.95
CA TYR A 454 13.77 -10.73 7.55
C TYR A 454 12.89 -11.99 7.52
N PRO A 455 13.14 -12.94 6.60
CA PRO A 455 12.26 -14.09 6.36
C PRO A 455 12.23 -15.11 7.50
N LYS A 456 13.25 -15.09 8.37
CA LYS A 456 13.35 -16.02 9.49
C LYS A 456 12.60 -15.56 10.73
N ASN A 457 12.08 -14.33 10.76
CA ASN A 457 11.39 -13.82 11.94
C ASN A 457 10.00 -14.47 12.05
N ASN A 458 9.77 -15.19 13.14
CA ASN A 458 8.45 -15.73 13.49
C ASN A 458 7.93 -15.03 14.75
N ILE A 459 6.70 -14.52 14.72
CA ILE A 459 5.96 -14.12 15.91
C ILE A 459 4.85 -15.13 16.15
N THR A 460 4.83 -15.75 17.33
CA THR A 460 3.77 -16.68 17.74
C THR A 460 3.02 -16.09 18.94
N LEU A 461 1.70 -15.94 18.85
CA LEU A 461 0.81 -15.62 19.95
C LEU A 461 0.01 -16.88 20.27
N SER A 462 0.25 -17.55 21.40
CA SER A 462 -0.50 -18.76 21.75
C SER A 462 -1.13 -18.72 23.16
N GLY A 463 -2.05 -19.64 23.40
CA GLY A 463 -2.64 -19.86 24.72
C GLY A 463 -3.67 -18.79 25.09
N SER A 464 -3.29 -17.72 25.79
CA SER A 464 -4.20 -16.65 26.23
C SER A 464 -3.60 -15.26 26.04
N ALA A 465 -2.64 -15.15 25.11
CA ALA A 465 -1.86 -13.96 24.84
C ALA A 465 -2.75 -12.83 24.35
N LYS A 466 -2.76 -11.70 25.05
CA LYS A 466 -3.39 -10.47 24.58
C LYS A 466 -2.30 -9.49 24.16
N THR A 467 -2.32 -9.01 22.93
CA THR A 467 -1.28 -8.12 22.38
C THR A 467 -1.90 -6.96 21.65
N ALA A 468 -1.44 -5.73 21.92
CA ALA A 468 -1.83 -4.54 21.16
C ALA A 468 -0.61 -3.97 20.42
N ALA A 469 -0.38 -4.32 19.16
CA ALA A 469 0.84 -3.92 18.45
C ALA A 469 0.61 -3.64 16.96
N TYR A 470 1.48 -2.81 16.38
CA TYR A 470 1.69 -2.75 14.94
C TYR A 470 2.84 -3.68 14.59
N ILE A 471 2.66 -4.56 13.60
CA ILE A 471 3.66 -5.56 13.20
C ILE A 471 3.99 -5.36 11.72
N ILE A 472 5.27 -5.21 11.40
CA ILE A 472 5.78 -5.03 10.04
C ILE A 472 6.88 -6.07 9.82
N MET A 473 6.49 -7.20 9.24
CA MET A 473 7.35 -8.33 8.94
C MET A 473 7.07 -8.89 7.53
N PRO A 474 7.31 -8.12 6.46
CA PRO A 474 6.86 -8.47 5.09
C PRO A 474 7.35 -9.83 4.57
N TYR A 475 8.37 -10.42 5.21
CA TYR A 475 8.89 -11.76 4.90
C TYR A 475 8.76 -12.75 6.06
N GLY A 476 8.39 -12.30 7.26
CA GLY A 476 8.27 -13.13 8.46
C GLY A 476 6.90 -13.81 8.59
N ASN A 477 6.77 -14.68 9.59
CA ASN A 477 5.54 -15.42 9.85
C ASN A 477 4.87 -14.95 11.15
N LEU A 478 3.55 -14.76 11.15
CA LEU A 478 2.74 -14.46 12.33
C LEU A 478 1.74 -15.57 12.61
N SER A 479 1.93 -16.32 13.70
CA SER A 479 1.00 -17.36 14.15
C SER A 479 0.20 -16.87 15.35
N ILE A 480 -1.13 -16.96 15.32
CA ILE A 480 -2.01 -16.55 16.42
C ILE A 480 -2.97 -17.71 16.73
N GLY A 481 -2.94 -18.24 17.95
CA GLY A 481 -3.70 -19.40 18.36
C GLY A 481 -3.99 -19.46 19.86
N GLY A 482 -4.72 -20.48 20.31
CA GLY A 482 -5.33 -20.49 21.65
C GLY A 482 -6.29 -19.31 21.83
N GLY A 483 -6.89 -19.05 22.98
CA GLY A 483 -7.75 -17.88 23.22
C GLY A 483 -7.07 -16.49 23.11
N SER A 484 -6.04 -16.33 22.29
CA SER A 484 -5.25 -15.10 22.13
C SER A 484 -6.04 -13.97 21.48
N ILE A 485 -5.73 -12.73 21.86
CA ILE A 485 -6.33 -11.50 21.35
C ILE A 485 -5.23 -10.62 20.75
N PHE A 486 -5.38 -10.21 19.49
CA PHE A 486 -4.51 -9.23 18.85
C PHE A 486 -5.30 -7.96 18.51
N VAL A 487 -4.81 -6.79 18.91
CA VAL A 487 -5.39 -5.48 18.63
C VAL A 487 -4.35 -4.65 17.86
N GLY A 488 -4.61 -4.29 16.61
CA GLY A 488 -3.63 -3.57 15.81
C GLY A 488 -3.70 -3.81 14.31
N ASN A 489 -2.56 -3.70 13.66
CA ASN A 489 -2.36 -3.97 12.24
C ASN A 489 -1.07 -4.80 12.07
N ALA A 490 -1.11 -5.84 11.25
CA ALA A 490 0.07 -6.62 10.91
C ALA A 490 0.26 -6.76 9.39
N ILE A 491 1.44 -6.38 8.88
CA ILE A 491 1.93 -6.67 7.54
C ILE A 491 2.93 -7.81 7.66
N VAL A 492 2.61 -9.00 7.17
CA VAL A 492 3.44 -10.19 7.37
C VAL A 492 3.65 -10.98 6.07
N GLY A 493 4.75 -11.72 5.97
CA GLY A 493 5.01 -12.60 4.83
C GLY A 493 4.05 -13.78 4.80
N SER A 494 3.84 -14.43 5.95
CA SER A 494 2.75 -15.39 6.13
C SER A 494 2.05 -15.21 7.46
N SER A 495 0.79 -15.66 7.54
CA SER A 495 0.03 -15.68 8.78
C SER A 495 -0.66 -17.02 8.99
N GLN A 496 -0.64 -17.53 10.21
CA GLN A 496 -1.39 -18.72 10.62
C GLN A 496 -2.35 -18.33 11.75
N LEU A 497 -3.65 -18.49 11.53
CA LEU A 497 -4.66 -18.27 12.56
C LEU A 497 -5.24 -19.62 12.99
N VAL A 498 -5.09 -19.96 14.27
CA VAL A 498 -5.61 -21.18 14.87
C VAL A 498 -6.91 -20.88 15.63
N ALA A 499 -7.77 -21.89 15.77
CA ALA A 499 -9.05 -21.76 16.46
C ALA A 499 -8.92 -21.09 17.84
N GLY A 500 -9.81 -20.14 18.12
CA GLY A 500 -9.86 -19.39 19.38
C GLY A 500 -9.20 -18.01 19.33
N ALA A 501 -8.41 -17.70 18.31
CA ALA A 501 -7.81 -16.38 18.13
C ALA A 501 -8.86 -15.29 17.86
N LYS A 502 -8.66 -14.09 18.41
CA LYS A 502 -9.48 -12.89 18.15
C LYS A 502 -8.61 -11.76 17.62
N LEU A 503 -9.06 -11.09 16.56
CA LEU A 503 -8.36 -9.99 15.92
C LEU A 503 -9.22 -8.73 15.97
N TYR A 504 -8.64 -7.60 16.36
CA TYR A 504 -9.30 -6.30 16.37
C TYR A 504 -8.43 -5.31 15.61
N TYR A 505 -8.88 -4.91 14.42
CA TYR A 505 -8.17 -3.91 13.63
C TYR A 505 -8.10 -2.56 14.36
N LYS A 506 -6.90 -1.99 14.39
CA LYS A 506 -6.69 -0.56 14.70
C LYS A 506 -5.78 0.07 13.65
N PRO A 507 -6.19 1.19 13.02
CA PRO A 507 -5.32 1.91 12.12
C PRO A 507 -4.12 2.49 12.89
N PRO A 508 -2.92 2.52 12.30
CA PRO A 508 -1.76 3.13 12.92
C PRO A 508 -2.02 4.61 13.24
N LYS A 509 -1.71 5.01 14.48
CA LYS A 509 -1.88 6.40 14.95
C LYS A 509 -0.95 7.37 14.23
N TYR A 510 0.14 6.88 13.63
CA TYR A 510 1.11 7.70 12.91
C TYR A 510 1.46 7.05 11.56
N PRO A 511 1.23 7.73 10.43
CA PRO A 511 1.64 7.29 9.09
C PRO A 511 3.15 7.48 8.82
N GLU A 512 3.92 7.97 9.79
CA GLU A 512 5.34 8.32 9.61
C GLU A 512 6.30 7.12 9.65
N ILE A 513 5.81 5.88 9.58
CA ILE A 513 6.71 4.75 9.30
C ILE A 513 7.07 4.86 7.81
N PRO A 514 8.32 5.24 7.45
CA PRO A 514 8.68 5.48 6.07
C PRO A 514 8.47 4.21 5.24
N GLY A 515 7.76 4.32 4.11
CA GLY A 515 7.59 3.23 3.14
C GLY A 515 6.28 2.42 3.22
N ILE A 516 5.25 2.85 3.96
CA ILE A 516 3.94 2.17 3.98
C ILE A 516 2.83 3.16 3.56
N SER A 517 2.68 3.39 2.26
CA SER A 517 1.64 4.27 1.69
C SER A 517 0.33 3.56 1.31
N LYS A 518 0.30 2.22 1.22
CA LYS A 518 -0.90 1.44 0.85
C LYS A 518 -0.77 -0.02 1.31
N ILE A 519 -1.84 -0.60 1.85
CA ILE A 519 -1.94 -2.05 2.12
C ILE A 519 -3.14 -2.57 1.34
N GLU A 520 -2.91 -3.44 0.36
CA GLU A 520 -3.98 -4.11 -0.40
C GLU A 520 -4.38 -5.43 0.25
N VAL A 521 -5.68 -5.73 0.22
CA VAL A 521 -6.29 -6.87 0.90
C VAL A 521 -6.20 -8.10 -0.01
N SER A 522 -5.40 -9.10 0.37
CA SER A 522 -5.57 -10.45 -0.18
C SER A 522 -5.41 -11.51 0.92
N GLY A 523 -6.54 -12.02 1.42
CA GLY A 523 -6.57 -13.10 2.40
C GLY A 523 -6.80 -14.44 1.71
N GLY A 524 -5.80 -15.32 1.74
CA GLY A 524 -5.92 -16.74 1.39
C GLY A 524 -5.65 -17.60 2.63
N GLY A 525 -6.61 -17.68 3.56
CA GLY A 525 -6.51 -18.56 4.72
C GLY A 525 -7.20 -19.90 4.46
N SER A 526 -6.46 -21.00 4.50
CA SER A 526 -7.05 -22.35 4.57
C SER A 526 -7.33 -22.72 6.03
N GLY A 527 -8.48 -22.31 6.56
CA GLY A 527 -8.90 -22.64 7.92
C GLY A 527 -10.03 -23.67 7.93
N GLY A 528 -9.73 -24.92 8.29
CA GLY A 528 -10.71 -25.99 8.50
C GLY A 528 -11.38 -25.96 9.88
N ALA A 529 -11.89 -24.82 10.35
CA ALA A 529 -12.51 -24.69 11.66
C ALA A 529 -13.88 -23.98 11.61
N SER A 530 -14.87 -24.57 12.29
CA SER A 530 -16.29 -24.18 12.31
C SER A 530 -16.63 -22.99 13.24
N GLY A 531 -15.70 -22.05 13.44
CA GLY A 531 -15.91 -20.85 14.23
C GLY A 531 -15.74 -19.61 13.36
N GLY A 532 -16.73 -18.72 13.32
CA GLY A 532 -16.71 -17.51 12.50
C GLY A 532 -15.46 -16.67 12.77
N ILE A 533 -14.64 -16.47 11.73
CA ILE A 533 -13.44 -15.63 11.78
C ILE A 533 -13.82 -14.25 11.22
N ASP A 534 -13.82 -13.21 12.06
CA ASP A 534 -13.96 -11.82 11.61
C ASP A 534 -12.56 -11.27 11.29
N LEU A 535 -12.17 -11.36 10.01
CA LEU A 535 -10.86 -10.94 9.53
C LEU A 535 -10.86 -9.44 9.23
N LYS A 536 -10.46 -8.63 10.21
CA LYS A 536 -10.04 -7.24 9.98
C LYS A 536 -8.65 -7.06 10.62
N GLY A 537 -7.60 -6.81 9.82
CA GLY A 537 -6.33 -6.26 10.32
C GLY A 537 -5.05 -7.11 10.24
N VAL A 538 -5.06 -8.28 9.59
CA VAL A 538 -3.83 -9.03 9.27
C VAL A 538 -3.71 -9.17 7.75
N TYR A 539 -2.57 -8.75 7.20
CA TYR A 539 -2.32 -8.68 5.78
C TYR A 539 -1.11 -9.55 5.43
N THR A 540 -1.29 -10.49 4.51
CA THR A 540 -0.22 -11.36 4.01
C THR A 540 0.25 -10.85 2.65
N ASN A 541 1.58 -10.76 2.46
CA ASN A 541 2.16 -10.55 1.14
C ASN A 541 1.90 -11.81 0.27
N LYS A 542 1.37 -11.65 -0.94
CA LYS A 542 1.10 -12.77 -1.84
C LYS A 542 2.24 -12.99 -2.81
#